data_AF-A0A081P4G9-F1
#
_entry.id   AF-A0A081P4G9-F1
#
_cell.length_a   1.000
_cell.length_b   1.000
_cell.length_c   1.000
_cell.angle_alpha   90.00
_cell.angle_beta   90.00
_cell.angle_gamma   90.00
#
_symmetry.space_group_name_H-M   'P 1'
#
loop_
_entity.id
_entity.type
_entity.pdbx_description
1 polymer ?
#
loop_
_entity_poly.entity_id
_entity_poly.type
_entity_poly.pdbx_seq_one_letter_code
_entity_poly.pdbx_strand_id
1 'polypeptide(L)'
;MNIEEAQVKEDERIKKREAAWAEEIAKENESRNFAGTLVNFIGWATVILSVIFGLWVSMEQNGTLGFVYIISGTVTGILLVGFSEVINLLQKIYNNSRK
;
A
#
# COMPACT_ATOMS: atom_id res chain seq x y z
N MET A 1 19.98 30.11 -40.22
CA MET A 1 19.33 29.23 -39.23
C MET A 1 18.69 30.14 -38.20
N ASN A 2 17.35 30.15 -38.14
CA ASN A 2 16.60 31.17 -37.43
C ASN A 2 16.60 30.89 -35.93
N ILE A 3 16.84 31.90 -35.10
CA ILE A 3 16.97 31.74 -33.64
C ILE A 3 15.66 31.18 -33.03
N GLU A 4 14.51 31.53 -33.62
CA GLU A 4 13.21 30.96 -33.28
C GLU A 4 13.11 29.45 -33.52
N GLU A 5 13.65 28.94 -34.64
CA GLU A 5 13.60 27.49 -34.94
C GLU A 5 14.45 26.67 -33.97
N ALA A 6 15.52 27.27 -33.44
CA ALA A 6 16.37 26.65 -32.43
C ALA A 6 15.68 26.61 -31.05
N GLN A 7 14.97 27.67 -30.67
CA GLN A 7 14.22 27.72 -29.41
C GLN A 7 13.04 26.75 -29.40
N VAL A 8 12.26 26.68 -30.48
CA VAL A 8 11.13 25.74 -30.58
C VAL A 8 11.58 24.27 -30.46
N LYS A 9 12.73 23.93 -31.04
CA LYS A 9 13.31 22.57 -30.92
C LYS A 9 13.80 22.25 -29.50
N GLU A 10 14.32 23.24 -28.79
CA GLU A 10 14.77 23.05 -27.41
C GLU A 10 13.58 22.86 -26.47
N ASP A 11 12.53 23.67 -26.62
CA ASP A 11 11.28 23.54 -25.85
C ASP A 11 10.58 22.20 -26.09
N GLU A 12 10.57 21.70 -27.33
CA GLU A 12 10.04 20.36 -27.63
C GLU A 12 10.85 19.24 -26.97
N ARG A 13 12.17 19.40 -26.87
CA ARG A 13 13.05 18.42 -26.19
C ARG A 13 12.84 18.43 -24.68
N ILE A 14 12.67 19.60 -24.08
CA ILE A 14 12.38 19.74 -22.65
C ILE A 14 11.03 19.08 -22.33
N LYS A 15 9.98 19.40 -23.09
CA LYS A 15 8.65 18.77 -22.92
C LYS A 15 8.69 17.26 -23.07
N LYS A 16 9.44 16.72 -24.05
CA LYS A 16 9.60 15.27 -24.20
C LYS A 16 10.34 14.63 -23.03
N ARG A 17 11.35 15.30 -22.47
CA ARG A 17 12.06 14.83 -21.28
C ARG A 17 11.19 14.85 -20.04
N GLU A 18 10.40 15.91 -19.83
CA GLU A 18 9.46 16.02 -18.73
C GLU A 18 8.37 14.94 -18.81
N ALA A 19 7.82 14.69 -20.01
CA ALA A 19 6.83 13.63 -20.23
C ALA A 19 7.43 12.24 -19.96
N ALA A 20 8.65 11.97 -20.44
CA ALA A 20 9.34 10.70 -20.20
C ALA A 20 9.64 10.47 -18.70
N TRP A 21 10.05 11.53 -17.99
CA TRP A 21 10.29 11.46 -16.55
C TRP A 21 9.01 11.25 -15.75
N ALA A 22 7.90 11.90 -16.14
CA ALA A 22 6.59 11.68 -15.55
C ALA A 22 6.07 10.25 -15.78
N GLU A 23 6.28 9.69 -16.97
CA GLU A 23 5.92 8.30 -17.29
C GLU A 23 6.75 7.29 -16.48
N GLU A 24 8.04 7.57 -16.28
CA GLU A 24 8.93 6.74 -15.48
C GLU A 24 8.53 6.73 -13.99
N ILE A 25 8.18 7.90 -13.43
CA ILE A 25 7.63 8.01 -12.07
C ILE A 25 6.28 7.28 -11.96
N ALA A 26 5.43 7.38 -12.98
CA ALA A 26 4.14 6.69 -12.99
C ALA A 26 4.32 5.17 -12.98
N LYS A 27 5.22 4.63 -13.82
CA LYS A 27 5.56 3.20 -13.85
C LYS A 27 6.18 2.71 -12.53
N GLU A 28 7.01 3.52 -11.90
CA GLU A 28 7.64 3.15 -10.62
C GLU A 28 6.62 3.09 -9.48
N ASN A 29 5.59 3.96 -9.50
CA ASN A 29 4.45 3.89 -8.59
C ASN A 29 3.45 2.75 -8.93
N GLU A 30 3.44 2.25 -10.16
CA GLU A 30 2.53 1.20 -10.60
C GLU A 30 2.94 -0.20 -10.12
N SER A 31 4.20 -0.36 -9.69
CA SER A 31 4.69 -1.54 -8.96
C SER A 31 4.08 -1.56 -7.54
N ARG A 32 2.75 -1.74 -7.46
CA ARG A 32 2.07 -2.06 -6.21
C ARG A 32 2.61 -3.38 -5.71
N ASN A 33 3.19 -3.36 -4.51
CA ASN A 33 3.63 -4.56 -3.84
C ASN A 33 2.41 -5.44 -3.53
N PHE A 34 2.22 -6.49 -4.33
CA PHE A 34 1.10 -7.42 -4.18
C PHE A 34 1.11 -8.06 -2.78
N ALA A 35 2.28 -8.41 -2.26
CA ALA A 35 2.41 -9.02 -0.94
C ALA A 35 1.98 -8.06 0.17
N GLY A 36 2.47 -6.82 0.16
CA GLY A 36 2.05 -5.81 1.13
C GLY A 36 0.56 -5.47 1.03
N THR A 37 0.02 -5.38 -0.18
CA THR A 37 -1.43 -5.14 -0.40
C THR A 37 -2.28 -6.29 0.14
N LEU A 38 -1.86 -7.53 -0.10
CA LEU A 38 -2.57 -8.72 0.36
C LEU A 38 -2.54 -8.84 1.89
N VAL A 39 -1.39 -8.60 2.52
CA VAL A 39 -1.27 -8.64 3.99
C VAL A 39 -2.12 -7.54 4.63
N ASN A 40 -2.17 -6.34 4.05
CA ASN A 40 -3.05 -5.27 4.51
C ASN A 40 -4.53 -5.68 4.44
N PHE A 41 -4.95 -6.28 3.33
CA PHE A 41 -6.31 -6.78 3.17
C PHE A 41 -6.67 -7.86 4.20
N ILE A 42 -5.77 -8.83 4.42
CA ILE A 42 -5.95 -9.88 5.45
C ILE A 42 -6.03 -9.28 6.85
N GLY A 43 -5.21 -8.27 7.16
CA GLY A 43 -5.25 -7.56 8.43
C GLY A 43 -6.62 -6.96 8.71
N TRP A 44 -7.16 -6.17 7.77
CA TRP A 44 -8.51 -5.59 7.90
C TRP A 44 -9.62 -6.64 7.95
N ALA A 45 -9.53 -7.69 7.12
CA ALA A 45 -10.47 -8.79 7.17
C ALA A 45 -10.48 -9.48 8.54
N THR A 46 -9.30 -9.64 9.15
CA THR A 46 -9.15 -10.23 10.48
C THR A 46 -9.82 -9.37 11.55
N VAL A 47 -9.64 -8.05 11.51
CA VAL A 47 -10.34 -7.14 12.44
C VAL A 47 -11.85 -7.30 12.30
N ILE A 48 -12.39 -7.19 11.08
CA ILE A 48 -13.83 -7.28 10.83
C ILE A 48 -14.39 -8.63 11.30
N LEU A 49 -13.74 -9.73 10.92
CA LEU A 49 -14.16 -11.07 11.31
C LEU A 49 -14.09 -11.28 12.82
N SER A 50 -13.07 -10.74 13.50
CA SER A 50 -12.95 -10.85 14.95
C SER A 50 -14.07 -10.13 15.70
N VAL A 51 -14.53 -8.99 15.17
CA VAL A 51 -15.69 -8.27 15.72
C VAL A 51 -16.96 -9.07 15.53
N ILE A 52 -17.21 -9.57 14.31
CA ILE A 52 -18.41 -10.36 13.99
C ILE A 52 -18.45 -11.64 14.85
N PHE A 53 -17.35 -12.38 14.89
CA PHE A 53 -17.27 -13.63 15.63
C PHE A 53 -17.31 -13.40 17.14
N GLY A 54 -16.64 -12.36 17.64
CA GLY A 54 -16.67 -12.00 19.05
C GLY A 54 -18.05 -11.55 19.53
N LEU A 55 -18.81 -10.81 18.71
CA LEU A 55 -20.21 -10.49 19.00
C LEU A 55 -21.09 -11.74 19.02
N TRP A 56 -20.91 -12.65 18.07
CA TRP A 56 -21.65 -13.93 18.05
C TRP A 56 -21.36 -14.78 19.31
N VAL A 57 -20.10 -14.93 19.69
CA VAL A 57 -19.70 -15.64 20.92
C VAL A 57 -20.23 -14.94 22.19
N SER A 58 -20.25 -13.60 22.18
CA SER A 58 -20.80 -12.81 23.28
C SER A 58 -22.30 -13.06 23.49
N MET A 59 -23.05 -13.31 22.42
CA MET A 59 -24.49 -13.56 22.47
C MET A 59 -24.82 -15.02 22.84
N GLU A 60 -24.08 -15.99 22.29
CA GLU A 60 -24.39 -17.41 22.43
C GLU A 60 -23.77 -18.08 23.66
N GLN A 61 -22.64 -17.60 24.14
CA GLN A 61 -21.86 -18.29 25.17
C GLN A 61 -21.59 -17.42 26.41
N ASN A 62 -20.74 -16.42 26.26
CA ASN A 62 -20.30 -15.58 27.38
C ASN A 62 -19.76 -14.25 26.84
N GLY A 63 -20.33 -13.15 27.33
CA GLY A 63 -19.92 -11.80 26.92
C GLY A 63 -18.45 -11.49 27.18
N THR A 64 -17.87 -12.04 28.25
CA THR A 64 -16.44 -11.87 28.58
C THR A 64 -15.56 -12.57 27.55
N LEU A 65 -15.88 -13.82 27.18
CA LEU A 65 -15.14 -14.54 26.15
C LEU A 65 -15.26 -13.84 24.79
N GLY A 66 -16.45 -13.37 24.44
CA GLY A 66 -16.67 -12.57 23.23
C GLY A 66 -15.77 -11.34 23.19
N PHE A 67 -15.70 -10.57 24.27
CA PHE A 67 -14.82 -9.40 24.37
C PHE A 67 -13.34 -9.74 24.21
N VAL A 68 -12.87 -10.86 24.78
CA VAL A 68 -11.50 -11.33 24.62
C VAL A 68 -11.18 -11.64 23.15
N TYR A 69 -12.12 -12.26 22.42
CA TYR A 69 -11.96 -12.50 20.98
C TYR A 69 -11.88 -11.21 20.17
N ILE A 70 -12.74 -10.23 20.47
CA ILE A 70 -12.72 -8.93 19.79
C ILE A 70 -11.37 -8.24 19.99
N ILE A 71 -10.89 -8.15 21.23
CA ILE A 71 -9.64 -7.45 21.54
C ILE A 71 -8.45 -8.17 20.92
N SER A 72 -8.33 -9.48 21.12
CA SER A 72 -7.20 -10.27 20.60
C SER A 72 -7.15 -10.26 19.07
N GLY A 73 -8.29 -10.40 18.40
CA GLY A 73 -8.37 -10.33 16.94
C GLY A 73 -8.11 -8.92 16.39
N THR A 74 -8.58 -7.88 17.08
CA THR A 74 -8.30 -6.49 16.71
C THR A 74 -6.80 -6.17 16.83
N VAL A 75 -6.17 -6.56 17.95
CA VAL A 75 -4.71 -6.39 18.14
C VAL A 75 -3.94 -7.12 17.06
N THR A 76 -4.30 -8.38 16.77
CA THR A 76 -3.65 -9.17 15.72
C THR A 76 -3.82 -8.54 14.33
N GLY A 77 -5.03 -8.07 14.00
CA GLY A 77 -5.31 -7.41 12.73
C GLY A 77 -4.54 -6.11 12.55
N ILE A 78 -4.44 -5.27 13.59
CA ILE A 78 -3.64 -4.05 13.59
C ILE A 78 -2.15 -4.37 13.37
N LEU A 79 -1.63 -5.40 14.05
CA LEU A 79 -0.24 -5.83 13.86
C LEU A 79 0.03 -6.27 12.41
N LEU A 80 -0.91 -6.99 11.78
CA LEU A 80 -0.79 -7.37 10.38
C LEU A 80 -0.80 -6.16 9.44
N VAL A 81 -1.69 -5.19 9.68
CA VAL A 81 -1.73 -3.94 8.91
C VAL A 81 -0.40 -3.19 9.05
N GLY A 82 0.12 -3.03 10.27
CA GLY A 82 1.43 -2.40 10.49
C GLY A 82 2.58 -3.15 9.80
N PHE A 83 2.55 -4.48 9.83
CA PHE A 83 3.55 -5.30 9.14
C PHE A 83 3.48 -5.16 7.61
N SER A 84 2.29 -4.91 7.06
CA SER A 84 2.12 -4.65 5.63
C SER A 84 2.85 -3.39 5.16
N GLU A 85 2.90 -2.35 6.01
CA GLU A 85 3.64 -1.12 5.73
C GLU A 85 5.15 -1.36 5.72
N VAL A 86 5.63 -2.21 6.65
CA VAL A 86 7.04 -2.64 6.69
C VAL A 86 7.41 -3.37 5.41
N ILE A 87 6.57 -4.30 4.93
CA ILE A 87 6.78 -5.02 3.67
C ILE A 87 6.83 -4.04 2.48
N ASN A 88 5.91 -3.08 2.44
CA ASN A 88 5.89 -2.05 1.40
C ASN A 88 7.18 -1.21 1.41
N LEU A 89 7.67 -0.84 2.59
CA LEU A 89 8.87 -0.04 2.74
C LEU A 89 10.13 -0.83 2.35
N LEU A 90 10.24 -2.10 2.75
CA LEU A 90 11.34 -2.97 2.35
C LEU A 90 11.39 -3.17 0.84
N GLN A 91 10.24 -3.33 0.18
CA GLN A 91 10.18 -3.50 -1.26
C GLN A 91 10.60 -2.22 -2.01
N LYS A 92 10.24 -1.04 -1.50
CA LYS A 92 10.72 0.25 -2.03
C LYS A 92 12.24 0.35 -1.93
N ILE A 93 12.83 0.01 -0.78
CA ILE A 93 14.28 0.02 -0.58
C ILE A 93 14.95 -0.97 -1.54
N TYR A 94 14.43 -2.19 -1.64
CA TYR A 94 14.97 -3.22 -2.53
C TYR A 94 14.99 -2.76 -3.99
N ASN A 95 13.87 -2.19 -4.47
CA ASN A 95 13.77 -1.67 -5.83
C ASN A 95 14.76 -0.53 -6.10
N ASN A 96 14.93 0.39 -5.15
CA ASN A 96 15.89 1.50 -5.28
C ASN A 96 17.35 1.05 -5.22
N SER A 97 17.66 -0.01 -4.46
CA SER A 97 19.03 -0.55 -4.33
C SER A 97 19.53 -1.33 -5.55
N ARG A 98 18.63 -1.64 -6.50
CA ARG A 98 18.93 -2.42 -7.71
C ARG A 98 19.09 -1.56 -8.98
N LYS A 99 18.84 -0.25 -8.90
CA LYS A 99 19.14 0.75 -9.94
C LYS A 99 20.59 1.20 -9.81
#